data_AF-A0A6F8XSV0-F1
#
_entry.id   AF-A0A6F8XSV0-F1
#
_cell.length_a   1.000
_cell.length_b   1.000
_cell.length_c   1.000
_cell.angle_alpha   90.00
_cell.angle_beta   90.00
_cell.angle_gamma   90.00
#
_symmetry.space_group_name_H-M   'P 1'
#
loop_
_entity.id
_entity.type
_entity.pdbx_description
1 polymer ?
#
loop_
_entity_poly.entity_id
_entity_poly.type
_entity_poly.pdbx_seq_one_letter_code
_entity_poly.pdbx_strand_id
1 'polypeptide(L)'
;MHRRILRLLVASVLTLGISSAAVVISGAPAYADGCFTWNRVLQVGSTGEDVRQLQIRVSGYPGYDATLTLDGAYGAATKAAVTRFQQAYGLAADGVAGTQTYGKLYELQDNDCTPINFAYAELNKCNSDWSGGAVSAAQAKANALVTMWKLQALRKALGNQTIQISSGFRSRACNSAVGGDAASRHLYGDAADMVGAPSLCTLVRQARYHGFREILGPGYVGHSDHAHVAHDPSRFWSASSCF
;
A
#
# COMPACT_ATOMS: atom_id res chain seq x y z
N MET A 1 3.57 -43.52 -89.13
CA MET A 1 3.04 -44.15 -87.90
C MET A 1 3.15 -43.15 -86.76
N HIS A 2 2.00 -42.87 -86.10
CA HIS A 2 1.77 -42.36 -84.74
C HIS A 2 2.62 -41.22 -84.15
N ARG A 3 2.13 -40.25 -83.37
CA ARG A 3 0.83 -39.65 -83.04
C ARG A 3 1.21 -38.46 -82.14
N ARG A 4 0.51 -37.32 -82.26
CA ARG A 4 0.61 -36.15 -81.36
C ARG A 4 0.33 -36.54 -79.91
N ILE A 5 1.10 -36.05 -78.93
CA ILE A 5 0.64 -35.86 -77.55
C ILE A 5 1.09 -34.49 -77.01
N LEU A 6 0.11 -33.83 -76.42
CA LEU A 6 -0.01 -32.48 -75.91
C LEU A 6 0.20 -32.49 -74.37
N ARG A 7 0.39 -31.31 -73.75
CA ARG A 7 0.15 -30.96 -72.32
C ARG A 7 1.33 -31.23 -71.36
N LEU A 8 1.70 -30.41 -70.38
CA LEU A 8 1.06 -29.30 -69.65
C LEU A 8 2.17 -28.40 -69.05
N LEU A 9 2.01 -27.08 -69.13
CA LEU A 9 2.70 -26.12 -68.26
C LEU A 9 1.99 -26.13 -66.91
N VAL A 10 2.71 -26.46 -65.84
CA VAL A 10 2.24 -26.27 -64.46
C VAL A 10 2.95 -25.03 -63.90
N ALA A 11 2.27 -23.89 -63.97
CA ALA A 11 2.66 -22.70 -63.23
C ALA A 11 2.25 -22.88 -61.76
N SER A 12 3.23 -23.11 -60.89
CA SER A 12 3.01 -23.19 -59.45
C SER A 12 3.03 -21.77 -58.87
N VAL A 13 1.85 -21.17 -58.69
CA VAL A 13 1.70 -19.91 -57.95
C VAL A 13 1.77 -20.25 -56.46
N LEU A 14 2.93 -19.99 -55.83
CA LEU A 14 3.07 -20.04 -54.38
C LEU A 14 2.38 -18.78 -53.81
N THR A 15 1.16 -18.93 -53.31
CA THR A 15 0.52 -17.89 -52.50
C THR A 15 1.12 -17.92 -51.09
N LEU A 16 1.97 -16.96 -50.75
CA LEU A 16 2.33 -16.68 -49.36
C LEU A 16 1.08 -16.19 -48.64
N GLY A 17 0.43 -17.08 -47.88
CA GLY A 17 -0.59 -16.69 -46.91
C GLY A 17 0.07 -15.88 -45.80
N ILE A 18 -0.11 -14.56 -45.79
CA ILE A 18 0.23 -13.74 -44.64
C ILE A 18 -0.79 -14.06 -43.55
N SER A 19 -0.40 -14.91 -42.60
CA SER A 19 -1.17 -15.10 -41.39
C SER A 19 -1.01 -13.85 -40.52
N SER A 20 -1.96 -12.93 -40.62
CA SER A 20 -2.12 -11.85 -39.66
C SER A 20 -2.48 -12.47 -38.31
N ALA A 21 -1.48 -12.72 -37.46
CA ALA A 21 -1.72 -13.00 -36.05
C ALA A 21 -2.36 -11.74 -35.45
N ALA A 22 -3.68 -11.76 -35.29
CA ALA A 22 -4.39 -10.73 -34.54
C ALA A 22 -3.87 -10.79 -33.09
N VAL A 23 -3.02 -9.82 -32.73
CA VAL A 23 -2.64 -9.59 -31.34
C VAL A 23 -3.91 -9.09 -30.65
N VAL A 24 -4.59 -10.00 -29.96
CA VAL A 24 -5.69 -9.65 -29.06
C VAL A 24 -5.04 -8.94 -27.87
N ILE A 25 -5.00 -7.62 -27.90
CA ILE A 25 -4.71 -6.82 -26.71
C ILE A 25 -5.94 -6.96 -25.83
N SER A 26 -5.94 -7.95 -24.93
CA SER A 26 -6.93 -8.03 -23.86
C SER A 26 -6.76 -6.77 -23.02
N GLY A 27 -7.63 -5.78 -23.19
CA GLY A 27 -7.78 -4.71 -22.23
C GLY A 27 -8.04 -5.33 -20.87
N ALA A 28 -7.27 -4.93 -19.85
CA ALA A 28 -7.55 -5.37 -18.49
C ALA A 28 -9.02 -5.04 -18.16
N PRO A 29 -9.73 -5.91 -17.43
CA PRO A 29 -11.09 -5.61 -17.02
C PRO A 29 -11.10 -4.24 -16.33
N ALA A 30 -12.05 -3.39 -16.69
CA ALA A 30 -12.30 -2.16 -15.97
C ALA A 30 -12.80 -2.56 -14.58
N TYR A 31 -11.89 -2.60 -13.60
CA TYR A 31 -12.25 -2.72 -12.20
C TYR A 31 -12.93 -1.41 -11.82
N ALA A 32 -14.25 -1.38 -11.85
CA ALA A 32 -15.00 -0.39 -11.10
C ALA A 32 -14.79 -0.72 -9.63
N ASP A 33 -13.77 -0.10 -9.04
CA ASP A 33 -13.45 -0.24 -7.63
C ASP A 33 -14.40 0.64 -6.82
N GLY A 34 -14.97 0.09 -5.74
CA GLY A 34 -15.97 0.77 -4.91
C GLY A 34 -15.44 2.01 -4.18
N CYS A 35 -14.12 2.16 -4.08
CA CYS A 35 -13.45 3.27 -3.43
C CYS A 35 -12.93 4.32 -4.42
N PHE A 36 -12.02 3.93 -5.33
CA PHE A 36 -11.34 4.87 -6.22
C PHE A 36 -10.84 4.19 -7.48
N THR A 37 -11.09 4.80 -8.66
CA THR A 37 -10.61 4.30 -9.96
C THR A 37 -9.64 5.28 -10.60
N TRP A 38 -8.44 4.82 -10.96
CA TRP A 38 -7.46 5.61 -11.73
C TRP A 38 -7.75 5.54 -13.22
N ASN A 39 -7.93 6.70 -13.86
CA ASN A 39 -8.34 6.82 -15.26
C ASN A 39 -7.20 7.23 -16.22
N ARG A 40 -5.97 7.36 -15.72
CA ARG A 40 -4.79 7.71 -16.53
C ARG A 40 -3.51 7.11 -15.94
N VAL A 41 -2.47 7.05 -16.75
CA VAL A 41 -1.11 6.71 -16.28
C VAL A 41 -0.56 7.87 -15.44
N LEU A 42 0.02 7.55 -14.28
CA LEU A 42 0.70 8.52 -13.42
C LEU A 42 2.20 8.26 -13.40
N GLN A 43 2.96 9.32 -13.60
CA GLN A 43 4.42 9.33 -13.63
C GLN A 43 4.94 10.69 -13.16
N VAL A 44 6.26 10.83 -13.06
CA VAL A 44 6.91 12.09 -12.65
C VAL A 44 6.36 13.28 -13.42
N GLY A 45 5.99 14.34 -12.69
CA GLY A 45 5.34 15.54 -13.22
C GLY A 45 3.81 15.50 -13.20
N SER A 46 3.19 14.34 -12.97
CA SER A 46 1.74 14.27 -12.74
C SER A 46 1.37 14.99 -11.43
N THR A 47 0.24 15.70 -11.43
CA THR A 47 -0.33 16.30 -10.22
C THR A 47 -1.82 16.00 -10.13
N GLY A 48 -2.38 16.10 -8.92
CA GLY A 48 -3.82 16.03 -8.69
C GLY A 48 -4.22 15.04 -7.61
N GLU A 49 -5.53 14.91 -7.43
CA GLU A 49 -6.14 14.03 -6.43
C GLU A 49 -5.83 12.55 -6.69
N ASP A 50 -5.76 12.13 -7.94
CA ASP A 50 -5.38 10.76 -8.32
C ASP A 50 -3.94 10.41 -7.93
N VAL A 51 -3.03 11.38 -7.96
CA VAL A 51 -1.67 11.25 -7.42
C VAL A 51 -1.70 11.12 -5.91
N ARG A 52 -2.49 11.94 -5.21
CA ARG A 52 -2.61 11.87 -3.75
C ARG A 52 -3.18 10.53 -3.30
N GLN A 53 -4.19 10.03 -4.01
CA GLN A 53 -4.77 8.71 -3.79
C GLN A 53 -3.71 7.62 -4.01
N LEU A 54 -2.89 7.70 -5.06
CA LEU A 54 -1.78 6.77 -5.27
C LEU A 54 -0.76 6.83 -4.11
N GLN A 55 -0.37 8.03 -3.69
CA GLN A 55 0.58 8.23 -2.58
C GLN A 55 0.09 7.59 -1.28
N ILE A 56 -1.22 7.62 -0.98
CA ILE A 56 -1.79 6.90 0.18
C ILE A 56 -1.50 5.39 0.08
N ARG A 57 -1.74 4.78 -1.09
CA ARG A 57 -1.59 3.33 -1.29
C ARG A 57 -0.15 2.88 -1.19
N VAL A 58 0.77 3.72 -1.67
CA VAL A 58 2.22 3.43 -1.63
C VAL A 58 2.94 4.06 -0.43
N SER A 59 2.20 4.61 0.53
CA SER A 59 2.76 5.29 1.72
C SER A 59 3.62 4.38 2.61
N GLY A 60 3.45 3.06 2.49
CA GLY A 60 4.26 2.03 3.16
C GLY A 60 5.55 1.64 2.44
N TYR A 61 5.89 2.29 1.32
CA TYR A 61 7.11 2.01 0.54
C TYR A 61 8.12 3.17 0.44
N PRO A 62 8.31 4.02 1.47
CA PRO A 62 9.27 5.13 1.37
C PRO A 62 10.73 4.64 1.44
N GLY A 63 10.97 3.48 2.07
CA GLY A 63 12.30 2.96 2.36
C GLY A 63 12.70 3.17 3.83
N TYR A 64 13.93 2.78 4.18
CA TYR A 64 14.44 2.91 5.54
C TYR A 64 14.50 4.36 5.98
N ASP A 65 13.97 4.65 7.18
CA ASP A 65 14.02 5.98 7.82
C ASP A 65 13.52 7.12 6.92
N ALA A 66 12.52 6.82 6.08
CA ALA A 66 11.95 7.76 5.13
C ALA A 66 10.42 7.83 5.26
N THR A 67 9.82 8.93 4.82
CA THR A 67 8.37 9.11 4.69
C THR A 67 8.02 9.57 3.29
N LEU A 68 6.78 9.31 2.87
CA LEU A 68 6.22 9.82 1.62
C LEU A 68 5.25 10.96 1.95
N THR A 69 5.49 12.13 1.37
CA THR A 69 4.54 13.25 1.42
C THR A 69 3.32 12.95 0.54
N LEU A 70 2.12 13.25 1.04
CA LEU A 70 0.84 13.02 0.37
C LEU A 70 0.29 14.34 -0.19
N ASP A 71 1.08 15.00 -1.04
CA ASP A 71 0.83 16.35 -1.57
C ASP A 71 0.10 16.37 -2.92
N GLY A 72 -0.15 15.21 -3.52
CA GLY A 72 -0.71 15.13 -4.87
C GLY A 72 0.29 15.53 -5.97
N ALA A 73 1.59 15.59 -5.68
CA ALA A 73 2.64 15.85 -6.66
C ALA A 73 3.49 14.59 -6.89
N TYR A 74 3.55 14.12 -8.13
CA TYR A 74 4.32 12.94 -8.49
C TYR A 74 5.78 13.35 -8.70
N GLY A 75 6.53 13.46 -7.60
CA GLY A 75 7.97 13.72 -7.60
C GLY A 75 8.83 12.45 -7.56
N ALA A 76 10.14 12.64 -7.34
CA ALA A 76 11.10 11.55 -7.24
C ALA A 76 10.80 10.58 -6.07
N ALA A 77 10.31 11.10 -4.94
CA ALA A 77 9.91 10.28 -3.79
C ALA A 77 8.72 9.36 -4.15
N THR A 78 7.69 9.90 -4.81
CA THR A 78 6.54 9.12 -5.29
C THR A 78 6.98 8.05 -6.28
N LYS A 79 7.86 8.38 -7.25
CA LYS A 79 8.44 7.41 -8.19
C LYS A 79 9.12 6.26 -7.45
N ALA A 80 9.98 6.59 -6.49
CA ALA A 80 10.72 5.59 -5.73
C ALA A 80 9.81 4.70 -4.87
N ALA A 81 8.72 5.25 -4.33
CA ALA A 81 7.72 4.46 -3.60
C ALA A 81 6.95 3.50 -4.53
N VAL A 82 6.54 3.97 -5.71
CA VAL A 82 5.87 3.13 -6.72
C VAL A 82 6.81 2.02 -7.21
N THR A 83 8.08 2.33 -7.50
CA THR A 83 9.09 1.31 -7.86
C THR A 83 9.21 0.23 -6.80
N ARG A 84 9.27 0.59 -5.51
CA ARG A 84 9.36 -0.39 -4.41
C ARG A 84 8.09 -1.21 -4.24
N PHE A 85 6.92 -0.60 -4.41
CA PHE A 85 5.65 -1.31 -4.45
C PHE A 85 5.64 -2.35 -5.59
N GLN A 86 6.02 -1.94 -6.80
CA GLN A 86 6.11 -2.83 -7.96
C GLN A 86 7.06 -4.00 -7.70
N GLN A 87 8.25 -3.75 -7.14
CA GLN A 87 9.20 -4.79 -6.74
C GLN A 87 8.60 -5.77 -5.72
N ALA A 88 7.94 -5.26 -4.69
CA ALA A 88 7.35 -6.08 -3.64
C ALA A 88 6.29 -7.06 -4.17
N TYR A 89 5.59 -6.68 -5.24
CA TYR A 89 4.54 -7.50 -5.86
C TYR A 89 4.95 -8.19 -7.17
N GLY A 90 6.25 -8.16 -7.53
CA GLY A 90 6.76 -8.85 -8.72
C GLY A 90 6.30 -8.23 -10.05
N LEU A 91 5.99 -6.94 -10.06
CA LEU A 91 5.66 -6.19 -11.26
C LEU A 91 6.92 -5.62 -11.92
N ALA A 92 6.81 -5.14 -13.16
CA ALA A 92 7.85 -4.32 -13.77
C ALA A 92 8.06 -3.05 -12.92
N ALA A 93 9.29 -2.84 -12.46
CA ALA A 93 9.65 -1.81 -11.48
C ALA A 93 10.13 -0.51 -12.14
N ASP A 94 9.31 0.07 -13.00
CA ASP A 94 9.63 1.28 -13.79
C ASP A 94 9.31 2.60 -13.05
N GLY A 95 8.58 2.54 -11.94
CA GLY A 95 8.09 3.72 -11.23
C GLY A 95 7.03 4.49 -12.01
N VAL A 96 6.32 3.84 -12.93
CA VAL A 96 5.16 4.37 -13.65
C VAL A 96 3.92 3.63 -13.18
N ALA A 97 2.96 4.36 -12.62
CA ALA A 97 1.69 3.77 -12.23
C ALA A 97 0.77 3.67 -13.46
N GLY A 98 0.73 2.49 -14.06
CA GLY A 98 -0.18 2.14 -15.15
C GLY A 98 -1.05 0.92 -14.79
N THR A 99 -1.67 0.31 -15.81
CA THR A 99 -2.65 -0.77 -15.66
C THR A 99 -2.23 -1.89 -14.71
N GLN A 100 -0.98 -2.37 -14.79
CA GLN A 100 -0.49 -3.44 -13.90
C GLN A 100 -0.36 -2.97 -12.44
N THR A 101 0.06 -1.73 -12.22
CA THR A 101 0.16 -1.15 -10.87
C THR A 101 -1.24 -0.99 -10.28
N TYR A 102 -2.19 -0.45 -11.04
CA TYR A 102 -3.57 -0.26 -10.57
C TYR A 102 -4.30 -1.58 -10.34
N GLY A 103 -4.16 -2.56 -11.24
CA GLY A 103 -4.71 -3.90 -11.04
C GLY A 103 -4.27 -4.49 -9.70
N LYS A 104 -2.98 -4.32 -9.36
CA LYS A 104 -2.47 -4.79 -8.07
C LYS A 104 -2.99 -3.99 -6.88
N LEU A 105 -3.21 -2.69 -7.02
CA LEU A 105 -3.83 -1.88 -5.97
C LEU A 105 -5.29 -2.27 -5.73
N TYR A 106 -6.05 -2.56 -6.79
CA TYR A 106 -7.44 -3.02 -6.68
C TYR A 106 -7.55 -4.39 -6.00
N GLU A 107 -6.63 -5.33 -6.27
CA GLU A 107 -6.56 -6.60 -5.53
C GLU A 107 -6.31 -6.42 -4.02
N LEU A 108 -5.71 -5.29 -3.63
CA LEU A 108 -5.33 -5.00 -2.26
C LEU A 108 -6.32 -4.07 -1.55
N GLN A 109 -7.34 -3.57 -2.24
CA GLN A 109 -8.25 -2.53 -1.75
C GLN A 109 -9.66 -3.09 -1.52
N ASP A 110 -10.25 -2.71 -0.40
CA ASP A 110 -11.67 -2.92 -0.09
C ASP A 110 -12.52 -1.72 -0.52
N ASN A 111 -13.85 -1.94 -0.57
CA ASN A 111 -14.83 -0.94 -1.01
C ASN A 111 -14.80 0.37 -0.21
N ASP A 112 -14.33 0.35 1.04
CA ASP A 112 -14.22 1.53 1.91
C ASP A 112 -12.83 2.18 1.90
N CYS A 113 -12.03 1.84 0.88
CA CYS A 113 -10.65 2.27 0.64
C CYS A 113 -9.58 1.66 1.54
N THR A 114 -9.96 0.88 2.55
CA THR A 114 -8.99 0.20 3.40
C THR A 114 -8.27 -0.91 2.62
N PRO A 115 -7.06 -1.30 3.03
CA PRO A 115 -6.43 -2.47 2.46
C PRO A 115 -7.06 -3.76 2.99
N ILE A 116 -7.18 -4.79 2.15
CA ILE A 116 -7.91 -6.06 2.40
C ILE A 116 -7.57 -6.85 3.68
N ASN A 117 -6.53 -6.47 4.44
CA ASN A 117 -6.14 -7.15 5.67
C ASN A 117 -6.27 -6.27 6.93
N PHE A 118 -6.81 -5.05 6.83
CA PHE A 118 -6.98 -4.14 7.95
C PHE A 118 -8.28 -3.36 7.81
N ALA A 119 -9.05 -3.26 8.89
CA ALA A 119 -10.36 -2.60 8.88
C ALA A 119 -10.42 -1.43 9.86
N TYR A 120 -11.28 -0.44 9.57
CA TYR A 120 -11.52 0.67 10.51
C TYR A 120 -11.95 0.19 11.91
N ALA A 121 -12.77 -0.86 12.00
CA ALA A 121 -13.21 -1.40 13.29
C ALA A 121 -12.06 -2.02 14.10
N GLU A 122 -11.07 -2.59 13.42
CA GLU A 122 -9.86 -3.11 14.07
C GLU A 122 -8.99 -1.96 14.63
N LEU A 123 -8.90 -0.86 13.87
CA LEU A 123 -8.16 0.34 14.25
C LEU A 123 -8.95 1.28 15.18
N ASN A 124 -10.20 1.00 15.50
CA ASN A 124 -10.95 1.75 16.51
C ASN A 124 -11.77 0.80 17.39
N LYS A 125 -11.16 0.39 18.50
CA LYS A 125 -11.81 -0.38 19.59
C LYS A 125 -12.29 0.52 20.74
N CYS A 126 -12.15 1.83 20.60
CA CYS A 126 -12.50 2.80 21.63
C CYS A 126 -13.98 3.20 21.56
N ASN A 127 -14.47 3.48 20.34
CA ASN A 127 -15.86 3.83 20.05
C ASN A 127 -16.19 3.49 18.59
N SER A 128 -17.40 3.81 18.11
CA SER A 128 -17.83 3.52 16.74
C SER A 128 -17.84 4.74 15.81
N ASP A 129 -17.61 5.95 16.34
CA ASP A 129 -17.81 7.22 15.63
C ASP A 129 -16.52 8.02 15.41
N TRP A 130 -15.39 7.55 15.95
CA TRP A 130 -14.07 8.20 15.86
C TRP A 130 -14.03 9.59 16.53
N SER A 131 -15.00 9.91 17.39
CA SER A 131 -15.06 11.19 18.07
C SER A 131 -14.20 11.23 19.34
N GLY A 132 -13.99 12.45 19.85
CA GLY A 132 -13.27 12.67 21.11
C GLY A 132 -11.74 12.61 21.03
N GLY A 133 -11.16 12.54 19.82
CA GLY A 133 -9.72 12.61 19.60
C GLY A 133 -9.14 14.04 19.67
N ALA A 134 -7.91 14.20 19.20
CA ALA A 134 -7.23 15.49 19.07
C ALA A 134 -7.55 16.22 17.76
N VAL A 135 -8.16 15.52 16.79
CA VAL A 135 -8.60 16.03 15.49
C VAL A 135 -10.04 15.62 15.22
N SER A 136 -10.64 16.13 14.13
CA SER A 136 -11.98 15.70 13.73
C SER A 136 -12.02 14.20 13.43
N ALA A 137 -13.19 13.57 13.60
CA ALA A 137 -13.39 12.16 13.28
C ALA A 137 -12.98 11.83 11.83
N ALA A 138 -13.30 12.72 10.87
CA ALA A 138 -12.91 12.58 9.48
C ALA A 138 -11.37 12.59 9.30
N GLN A 139 -10.67 13.49 9.98
CA GLN A 139 -9.20 13.54 9.93
C GLN A 139 -8.58 12.31 10.60
N ALA A 140 -9.12 11.86 11.74
CA ALA A 140 -8.65 10.66 12.42
C ALA A 140 -8.81 9.41 11.53
N LYS A 141 -9.94 9.28 10.82
CA LYS A 141 -10.14 8.22 9.83
C LYS A 141 -9.17 8.33 8.65
N ALA A 142 -8.93 9.52 8.12
CA ALA A 142 -7.97 9.73 7.04
C ALA A 142 -6.54 9.35 7.47
N ASN A 143 -6.16 9.69 8.69
CA ASN A 143 -4.88 9.30 9.29
C ASN A 143 -4.76 7.78 9.48
N ALA A 144 -5.84 7.13 9.94
CA ALA A 144 -5.86 5.69 10.11
C ALA A 144 -5.80 4.96 8.77
N LEU A 145 -6.41 5.51 7.72
CA LEU A 145 -6.32 4.96 6.36
C LEU A 145 -4.86 4.87 5.90
N VAL A 146 -4.07 5.93 6.08
CA VAL A 146 -2.64 5.91 5.75
C VAL A 146 -1.89 4.89 6.61
N THR A 147 -2.23 4.81 7.90
CA THR A 147 -1.68 3.79 8.82
C THR A 147 -1.94 2.38 8.34
N MET A 148 -3.17 2.06 7.92
CA MET A 148 -3.52 0.74 7.40
C MET A 148 -2.75 0.41 6.11
N TRP A 149 -2.59 1.36 5.18
CA TRP A 149 -1.79 1.13 3.96
C TRP A 149 -0.29 0.90 4.26
N LYS A 150 0.26 1.54 5.29
CA LYS A 150 1.61 1.23 5.80
C LYS A 150 1.69 -0.15 6.45
N LEU A 151 0.69 -0.52 7.25
CA LEU A 151 0.59 -1.84 7.85
C LEU A 151 0.44 -2.94 6.79
N GLN A 152 -0.25 -2.69 5.69
CA GLN A 152 -0.34 -3.59 4.54
C GLN A 152 1.02 -3.83 3.88
N ALA A 153 1.83 -2.78 3.72
CA ALA A 153 3.20 -2.91 3.23
C ALA A 153 4.11 -3.68 4.21
N LEU A 154 3.98 -3.41 5.52
CA LEU A 154 4.68 -4.14 6.58
C LEU A 154 4.31 -5.63 6.58
N ARG A 155 3.01 -5.95 6.50
CA ARG A 155 2.50 -7.33 6.36
C ARG A 155 3.12 -8.03 5.16
N LYS A 156 3.20 -7.34 4.01
CA LYS A 156 3.81 -7.88 2.79
C LYS A 156 5.31 -8.16 2.99
N ALA A 157 6.05 -7.25 3.61
CA ALA A 157 7.48 -7.42 3.90
C ALA A 157 7.75 -8.57 4.90
N LEU A 158 6.80 -8.85 5.80
CA LEU A 158 6.83 -9.97 6.74
C LEU A 158 6.37 -11.30 6.12
N GLY A 159 6.38 -11.43 4.79
CA GLY A 159 5.99 -12.68 4.12
C GLY A 159 4.49 -12.97 4.20
N ASN A 160 3.66 -11.92 4.24
CA ASN A 160 2.20 -12.00 4.37
C ASN A 160 1.69 -12.60 5.70
N GLN A 161 2.52 -12.60 6.74
CA GLN A 161 2.09 -13.00 8.09
C GLN A 161 1.06 -12.02 8.64
N THR A 162 -0.01 -12.53 9.25
CA THR A 162 -1.02 -11.70 9.91
C THR A 162 -0.37 -10.83 10.99
N ILE A 163 -0.74 -9.55 11.02
CA ILE A 163 -0.39 -8.61 12.08
C ILE A 163 -1.63 -8.42 12.93
N GLN A 164 -1.53 -8.66 14.25
CA GLN A 164 -2.64 -8.46 15.16
C GLN A 164 -2.61 -7.06 15.75
N ILE A 165 -3.63 -6.24 15.47
CA ILE A 165 -3.76 -4.92 16.08
C ILE A 165 -4.45 -5.05 17.44
N SER A 166 -3.79 -4.61 18.51
CA SER A 166 -4.39 -4.52 19.85
C SER A 166 -5.12 -3.19 20.04
N SER A 167 -4.55 -2.08 19.58
CA SER A 167 -5.10 -0.72 19.70
C SER A 167 -4.80 0.14 18.47
N GLY A 168 -5.63 1.16 18.23
CA GLY A 168 -5.49 2.14 17.15
C GLY A 168 -5.95 3.51 17.63
N PHE A 169 -6.97 4.11 17.02
CA PHE A 169 -7.59 5.33 17.53
C PHE A 169 -8.01 5.21 19.00
N ARG A 170 -7.67 6.24 19.78
CA ARG A 170 -8.18 6.46 21.13
C ARG A 170 -8.77 7.86 21.22
N SER A 171 -9.99 7.98 21.74
CA SER A 171 -10.49 9.27 22.24
C SER A 171 -9.67 9.68 23.47
N ARG A 172 -9.79 10.95 23.89
CA ARG A 172 -9.17 11.43 25.15
C ARG A 172 -9.58 10.59 26.36
N ALA A 173 -10.85 10.15 26.41
CA ALA A 173 -11.35 9.29 27.47
C ALA A 173 -10.67 7.90 27.44
N CYS A 174 -10.62 7.25 26.27
CA CYS A 174 -9.94 5.96 26.12
C CYS A 174 -8.43 6.05 26.38
N ASN A 175 -7.78 7.13 25.94
CA ASN A 175 -6.35 7.35 26.16
C ASN A 175 -6.05 7.56 27.65
N SER A 176 -6.86 8.36 28.35
CA SER A 176 -6.74 8.54 29.80
C SER A 176 -6.98 7.25 30.58
N ALA A 177 -7.96 6.43 30.17
CA ALA A 177 -8.28 5.16 30.81
C ALA A 177 -7.11 4.14 30.81
N VAL A 178 -6.20 4.25 29.84
CA VAL A 178 -4.98 3.43 29.76
C VAL A 178 -3.73 4.15 30.28
N GLY A 179 -3.87 5.34 30.88
CA GLY A 179 -2.75 6.15 31.36
C GLY A 179 -1.88 6.71 30.23
N GLY A 180 -2.41 6.86 29.03
CA GLY A 180 -1.68 7.33 27.85
C GLY A 180 -1.29 8.81 27.93
N ASP A 181 -0.21 9.16 27.24
CA ASP A 181 0.30 10.53 27.18
C ASP A 181 -0.68 11.50 26.49
N ALA A 182 -0.69 12.77 26.90
CA ALA A 182 -1.57 13.80 26.34
C ALA A 182 -1.23 14.17 24.88
N ALA A 183 0.00 13.93 24.45
CA ALA A 183 0.48 14.11 23.08
C ALA A 183 0.45 12.81 22.26
N SER A 184 -0.11 11.71 22.82
CA SER A 184 -0.22 10.39 22.18
C SER A 184 -0.78 10.47 20.76
N ARG A 185 -0.05 9.87 19.81
CA ARG A 185 -0.44 9.75 18.40
C ARG A 185 -1.76 8.98 18.20
N HIS A 186 -2.15 8.11 19.12
CA HIS A 186 -3.47 7.45 19.09
C HIS A 186 -4.65 8.43 19.09
N LEU A 187 -4.50 9.62 19.68
CA LEU A 187 -5.52 10.67 19.67
C LEU A 187 -5.76 11.27 18.28
N TYR A 188 -4.80 11.11 17.38
CA TYR A 188 -4.81 11.64 16.02
C TYR A 188 -5.23 10.59 14.98
N GLY A 189 -5.38 9.31 15.39
CA GLY A 189 -5.70 8.21 14.50
C GLY A 189 -4.54 7.74 13.63
N ASP A 190 -3.30 8.12 13.92
CA ASP A 190 -2.12 7.77 13.11
C ASP A 190 -1.15 6.80 13.80
N ALA A 191 -1.60 6.17 14.88
CA ALA A 191 -0.87 5.15 15.64
C ALA A 191 -1.60 3.81 15.65
N ALA A 192 -0.82 2.73 15.79
CA ALA A 192 -1.31 1.37 16.00
C ALA A 192 -0.38 0.62 16.96
N ASP A 193 -0.99 -0.14 17.87
CA ASP A 193 -0.29 -1.08 18.74
C ASP A 193 -0.50 -2.49 18.17
N MET A 194 0.60 -3.22 17.99
CA MET A 194 0.63 -4.58 17.45
C MET A 194 1.10 -5.57 18.51
N VAL A 195 0.50 -6.76 18.53
CA VAL A 195 0.81 -7.81 19.52
C VAL A 195 0.98 -9.17 18.84
N GLY A 196 1.45 -10.15 19.60
CA GLY A 196 1.51 -11.54 19.16
C GLY A 196 2.64 -11.82 18.16
N ALA A 197 2.31 -12.52 17.09
CA ALA A 197 3.23 -12.89 16.02
C ALA A 197 3.06 -11.95 14.81
N PRO A 198 4.13 -11.66 14.04
CA PRO A 198 5.53 -11.99 14.29
C PRO A 198 6.07 -11.35 15.57
N SER A 199 7.24 -11.78 16.07
CA SER A 199 7.77 -11.26 17.34
C SER A 199 7.79 -9.73 17.37
N LEU A 200 7.58 -9.13 18.55
CA LEU A 200 7.60 -7.67 18.70
C LEU A 200 8.87 -7.04 18.13
N CYS A 201 10.04 -7.66 18.37
CA CYS A 201 11.29 -7.21 17.77
C CYS A 201 11.35 -7.35 16.25
N THR A 202 10.68 -8.34 15.67
CA THR A 202 10.53 -8.45 14.20
C THR A 202 9.68 -7.30 13.67
N LEU A 203 8.54 -7.03 14.31
CA LEU A 203 7.61 -5.96 13.94
C LEU A 203 8.32 -4.59 13.95
N VAL A 204 8.93 -4.21 15.08
CA VAL A 204 9.58 -2.88 15.19
C VAL A 204 10.80 -2.73 14.28
N ARG A 205 11.56 -3.80 14.04
CA ARG A 205 12.72 -3.73 13.12
C ARG A 205 12.29 -3.51 11.67
N GLN A 206 11.22 -4.16 11.24
CA GLN A 206 10.67 -4.01 9.88
C GLN A 206 9.92 -2.69 9.70
N ALA A 207 9.18 -2.23 10.73
CA ALA A 207 8.45 -0.96 10.68
C ALA A 207 9.31 0.26 10.26
N ARG A 208 10.62 0.21 10.52
CA ARG A 208 11.61 1.23 10.11
C ARG A 208 11.70 1.49 8.60
N TYR A 209 11.17 0.58 7.77
CA TYR A 209 11.15 0.70 6.30
C TYR A 209 9.82 1.20 5.74
N HIS A 210 8.79 1.33 6.58
CA HIS A 210 7.39 1.51 6.16
C HIS A 210 6.81 2.87 6.54
N GLY A 211 7.67 3.86 6.79
CA GLY A 211 7.24 5.25 7.01
C GLY A 211 6.67 5.55 8.39
N PHE A 212 6.90 4.68 9.37
CA PHE A 212 6.62 4.99 10.77
C PHE A 212 7.76 5.78 11.38
N ARG A 213 7.43 6.89 12.04
CA ARG A 213 8.42 7.83 12.62
C ARG A 213 8.48 7.72 14.12
N GLU A 214 7.40 7.30 14.76
CA GLU A 214 7.42 6.81 16.14
C GLU A 214 7.37 5.28 16.11
N ILE A 215 8.34 4.62 16.74
CA ILE A 215 8.38 3.15 16.88
C ILE A 215 8.86 2.83 18.29
N LEU A 216 8.00 2.22 19.09
CA LEU A 216 8.31 1.83 20.47
C LEU A 216 8.09 0.33 20.64
N GLY A 217 8.91 -0.31 21.45
CA GLY A 217 8.81 -1.74 21.67
C GLY A 217 9.69 -2.24 22.82
N PRO A 218 10.00 -3.55 22.86
CA PRO A 218 10.71 -4.14 23.99
C PRO A 218 12.00 -3.41 24.34
N GLY A 219 12.12 -3.03 25.61
CA GLY A 219 13.23 -2.24 26.15
C GLY A 219 12.90 -0.75 26.35
N TYR A 220 11.81 -0.25 25.77
CA TYR A 220 11.25 1.06 26.09
C TYR A 220 10.17 0.93 27.18
N VAL A 221 10.11 1.91 28.09
CA VAL A 221 9.20 1.90 29.24
C VAL A 221 7.74 1.75 28.79
N GLY A 222 7.00 0.82 29.39
CA GLY A 222 5.59 0.55 29.06
C GLY A 222 5.35 -0.16 27.72
N HIS A 223 6.38 -0.64 27.02
CA HIS A 223 6.27 -1.24 25.68
C HIS A 223 6.93 -2.62 25.59
N SER A 224 6.96 -3.38 26.68
CA SER A 224 7.53 -4.74 26.69
C SER A 224 6.62 -5.81 26.07
N ASP A 225 5.32 -5.53 25.96
CA ASP A 225 4.26 -6.48 25.59
C ASP A 225 3.57 -6.15 24.25
N HIS A 226 3.90 -5.03 23.62
CA HIS A 226 3.42 -4.65 22.30
C HIS A 226 4.46 -3.86 21.50
N ALA A 227 4.25 -3.79 20.19
CA ALA A 227 5.00 -2.94 19.27
C ALA A 227 4.12 -1.77 18.86
N HIS A 228 4.52 -0.56 19.25
CA HIS A 228 3.84 0.67 18.88
C HIS A 228 4.45 1.24 17.60
N VAL A 229 3.61 1.70 16.68
CA VAL A 229 4.02 2.46 15.49
C VAL A 229 3.12 3.66 15.29
N ALA A 230 3.68 4.80 14.89
CA ALA A 230 2.89 5.96 14.52
C ALA A 230 3.51 6.86 13.45
N HIS A 231 2.67 7.73 12.89
CA HIS A 231 3.11 8.88 12.13
C HIS A 231 3.46 9.97 13.13
N ASP A 232 4.72 10.38 13.14
CA ASP A 232 5.16 11.52 13.92
C ASP A 232 5.97 12.47 13.02
N PRO A 233 5.84 13.80 13.17
CA PRO A 233 6.67 14.75 12.44
C PRO A 233 8.17 14.55 12.70
N SER A 234 8.52 14.11 13.91
CA SER A 234 9.88 13.82 14.36
C SER A 234 10.13 12.32 14.42
N ARG A 235 11.37 11.90 14.20
CA ARG A 235 11.73 10.48 14.35
C ARG A 235 12.01 10.18 15.81
N PHE A 236 11.27 9.24 16.39
CA PHE A 236 11.53 8.67 17.70
C PHE A 236 11.39 7.15 17.69
N TRP A 237 12.52 6.44 17.65
CA TRP A 237 12.56 4.98 17.69
C TRP A 237 13.26 4.51 18.95
N SER A 238 12.59 3.68 19.75
CA SER A 238 13.16 3.11 20.97
C SER A 238 12.62 1.72 21.25
N ALA A 239 13.50 0.72 21.11
CA ALA A 239 13.23 -0.66 21.47
C ALA A 239 14.59 -1.33 21.75
N SER A 240 15.22 -0.95 22.86
CA SER A 240 16.62 -1.30 23.19
C SER A 240 16.88 -2.82 23.30
N SER A 241 15.84 -3.63 23.51
CA SER A 241 15.96 -5.09 23.46
C SER A 241 15.95 -5.65 22.02
N CYS A 242 15.70 -4.80 21.02
CA CYS A 242 15.54 -5.16 19.61
C CYS A 242 16.56 -4.48 18.68
N PHE A 243 17.01 -3.27 18.97
CA PHE A 243 18.05 -2.56 18.21
C PHE A 243 18.67 -1.41 19.00
#